data_AF-A0A8J6QZI8-F1
#
_entry.id   AF-A0A8J6QZI8-F1
#
_cell.length_a   1.000
_cell.length_b   1.000
_cell.length_c   1.000
_cell.angle_alpha   90.00
_cell.angle_beta   90.00
_cell.angle_gamma   90.00
#
_symmetry.space_group_name_H-M   'P 1'
#
loop_
_entity.id
_entity.type
_entity.pdbx_description
1 polymer ?
#
loop_
_entity_poly.entity_id
_entity_poly.type
_entity_poly.pdbx_seq_one_letter_code
_entity_poly.pdbx_strand_id
1 'polypeptide(L)'
;MPDATSKPAAIAQGLTAPQTAHLQELSTLELAQALAARLTLTDMDWHRLKSNRKVRASEQAAAALVFLLKDQPEEALARFRQAAGWLDRSVSAPPCPTHGHRPASYPPSSDSEV
;
A
#
# COMPACT_ATOMS: atom_id res chain seq x y z
N MET A 1 24.74 5.84 -30.94
CA MET A 1 23.65 6.36 -30.09
C MET A 1 23.25 5.29 -29.09
N PRO A 2 23.72 5.32 -27.83
CA PRO A 2 23.11 4.55 -26.77
C PRO A 2 22.51 5.49 -25.73
N ASP A 3 21.19 5.46 -25.56
CA ASP A 3 20.59 5.86 -24.30
C ASP A 3 19.80 4.67 -23.75
N ALA A 4 20.47 3.94 -22.87
CA ALA A 4 19.92 2.80 -22.14
C ALA A 4 20.30 2.97 -20.67
N THR A 5 19.81 4.05 -20.05
CA THR A 5 19.93 4.24 -18.60
C THR A 5 18.56 4.13 -17.93
N SER A 6 17.97 2.94 -18.00
CA SER A 6 17.05 2.50 -16.93
C SER A 6 17.88 1.75 -15.91
N LYS A 7 18.20 2.41 -14.80
CA LYS A 7 18.93 1.83 -13.66
C LYS A 7 17.96 1.02 -12.80
N PRO A 8 18.04 -0.32 -12.73
CA PRO A 8 17.21 -1.11 -11.82
C PRO A 8 18.13 -1.66 -10.73
N ALA A 9 18.42 -0.90 -9.68
CA ALA A 9 19.19 -1.46 -8.56
C ALA A 9 19.14 -0.56 -7.32
N ALA A 10 18.12 -0.75 -6.48
CA ALA A 10 18.16 -0.36 -5.07
C ALA A 10 17.16 -1.17 -4.23
N ILE A 11 17.06 -2.49 -4.46
CA ILE A 11 16.21 -3.37 -3.64
C ILE A 11 17.00 -4.41 -2.84
N ALA A 12 18.33 -4.33 -2.82
CA ALA A 12 19.16 -5.25 -2.04
C ALA A 12 20.52 -4.61 -1.73
N GLN A 13 20.53 -3.49 -0.99
CA GLN A 13 21.69 -3.27 -0.13
C GLN A 13 21.53 -4.24 1.03
N GLY A 14 22.23 -5.37 0.97
CA GLY A 14 22.28 -6.32 2.07
C GLY A 14 22.69 -5.58 3.34
N LEU A 15 21.97 -5.83 4.44
CA LEU A 15 22.31 -5.24 5.73
C LEU A 15 23.78 -5.55 6.05
N THR A 16 24.56 -4.51 6.30
CA THR A 16 25.97 -4.67 6.67
C THR A 16 26.08 -5.16 8.11
N ALA A 17 27.14 -5.92 8.43
CA ALA A 17 27.36 -6.53 9.75
C ALA A 17 27.12 -5.60 10.97
N PRO A 18 27.58 -4.33 11.00
CA PRO A 18 27.31 -3.45 12.14
C PRO A 18 25.84 -3.02 12.25
N GLN A 19 25.13 -2.84 11.12
CA GLN A 19 23.70 -2.51 11.12
C GLN A 19 22.84 -3.71 11.55
N THR A 20 23.28 -4.94 11.22
CA THR A 20 22.59 -6.15 11.69
C THR A 20 22.73 -6.38 13.19
N ALA A 21 23.80 -5.91 13.84
CA ALA A 21 24.00 -6.13 15.28
C ALA A 21 22.85 -5.55 16.12
N HIS A 22 22.43 -4.32 15.82
CA HIS A 22 21.28 -3.70 16.48
C HIS A 22 19.94 -4.40 16.18
N LEU A 23 19.82 -5.08 15.04
CA LEU A 23 18.61 -5.85 14.73
C LEU A 23 18.55 -7.18 15.49
N GLN A 24 19.68 -7.72 15.95
CA GLN A 24 19.72 -8.95 16.76
C GLN A 24 19.14 -8.74 18.16
N GLU A 25 19.11 -7.49 18.65
CA GLU A 25 18.53 -7.14 19.95
C GLU A 25 17.00 -7.12 19.92
N LEU A 26 16.40 -6.98 18.73
CA LEU A 26 14.95 -6.94 18.53
C LEU A 26 14.42 -8.35 18.29
N SER A 27 13.29 -8.67 18.93
CA SER A 27 12.52 -9.86 18.58
C SER A 27 12.01 -9.78 17.14
N THR A 28 11.71 -10.94 16.55
CA THR A 28 11.10 -11.01 15.21
C THR A 28 9.79 -10.22 15.14
N LEU A 29 9.02 -10.22 16.22
CA LEU A 29 7.78 -9.44 16.31
C LEU A 29 8.06 -7.92 16.29
N GLU A 30 9.04 -7.44 17.05
CA GLU A 30 9.42 -6.02 17.06
C GLU A 30 9.95 -5.57 15.69
N LEU A 31 10.75 -6.41 15.02
CA LEU A 31 11.21 -6.14 13.66
C LEU A 31 10.04 -6.02 12.67
N ALA A 32 9.07 -6.93 12.74
CA ALA A 32 7.87 -6.87 11.89
C ALA A 32 7.01 -5.65 12.20
N GLN A 33 6.85 -5.30 13.48
CA GLN A 33 6.10 -4.11 13.91
C GLN A 33 6.78 -2.81 13.45
N ALA A 34 8.11 -2.72 13.58
CA ALA A 34 8.89 -1.58 13.09
C ALA A 34 8.79 -1.45 11.56
N LEU A 35 8.87 -2.57 10.84
CA LEU A 35 8.67 -2.59 9.39
C LEU A 35 7.27 -2.13 9.00
N ALA A 36 6.24 -2.64 9.67
CA ALA A 36 4.85 -2.24 9.44
C ALA A 36 4.66 -0.75 9.69
N ALA A 37 5.14 -0.23 10.83
CA ALA A 37 5.08 1.19 11.16
C ALA A 37 5.75 2.07 10.10
N ARG A 38 6.88 1.64 9.53
CA ARG A 38 7.59 2.36 8.47
C ARG A 38 6.87 2.35 7.12
N LEU A 39 6.03 1.34 6.86
CA LEU A 39 5.33 1.16 5.59
C LEU A 39 3.87 1.63 5.61
N THR A 40 3.29 1.85 6.78
CA THR A 40 1.93 2.39 6.94
C THR A 40 1.83 3.75 6.24
N LEU A 41 0.82 3.91 5.37
CA LEU A 41 0.55 5.21 4.78
C LEU A 41 -0.05 6.13 5.85
N THR A 42 0.51 7.32 5.98
CA THR A 42 -0.09 8.39 6.77
C THR A 42 -1.25 9.03 6.00
N ASP A 43 -2.13 9.76 6.70
CA ASP A 43 -3.22 10.52 6.07
C ASP A 43 -2.70 11.50 5.00
N MET A 44 -1.52 12.09 5.26
CA MET A 44 -0.86 13.00 4.33
C MET A 44 -0.43 12.30 3.03
N ASP A 45 0.07 11.08 3.13
CA ASP A 45 0.53 10.30 1.99
C ASP A 45 -0.59 9.56 1.28
N TRP A 46 -1.74 9.38 1.94
CA TRP A 46 -2.88 8.61 1.42
C TRP A 46 -3.31 9.11 0.04
N HIS A 47 -3.57 10.40 -0.11
CA HIS A 47 -4.05 10.96 -1.38
C HIS A 47 -3.08 10.71 -2.54
N ARG A 48 -1.78 10.72 -2.25
CA ARG A 48 -0.72 10.53 -3.24
C ARG A 48 -0.48 9.04 -3.56
N LEU A 49 -0.56 8.17 -2.56
CA LEU A 49 -0.07 6.79 -2.66
C LEU A 49 -1.17 5.71 -2.57
N LYS A 50 -2.43 6.07 -2.32
CA LYS A 50 -3.54 5.09 -2.16
C LYS A 50 -3.72 4.12 -3.32
N SER A 51 -3.35 4.52 -4.53
CA SER A 51 -3.43 3.67 -5.74
C SER A 51 -2.08 3.08 -6.16
N ASN A 52 -0.99 3.39 -5.44
CA ASN A 52 0.33 2.84 -5.73
C ASN A 52 0.38 1.38 -5.26
N ARG A 53 0.21 0.47 -6.23
CA ARG A 53 0.15 -0.97 -6.02
C ARG A 53 1.29 -1.52 -5.16
N LYS A 54 2.52 -1.10 -5.44
CA LYS A 54 3.69 -1.59 -4.70
C LYS A 54 3.64 -1.14 -3.23
N VAL A 55 3.32 0.14 -3.00
CA VAL A 55 3.21 0.70 -1.65
C VAL A 55 2.10 0.00 -0.86
N ARG A 56 0.91 -0.16 -1.46
CA ARG A 56 -0.22 -0.86 -0.84
C ARG A 56 0.09 -2.33 -0.55
N ALA A 57 0.74 -3.03 -1.48
CA ALA A 57 1.15 -4.41 -1.29
C ALA A 57 2.16 -4.55 -0.14
N SER A 58 3.18 -3.69 -0.11
CA SER A 58 4.18 -3.65 0.97
C SER A 58 3.56 -3.42 2.34
N GLU A 59 2.64 -2.44 2.45
CA GLU A 59 1.92 -2.16 3.69
C GLU A 59 1.13 -3.39 4.18
N GLN A 60 0.35 -4.01 3.30
CA GLN A 60 -0.46 -5.18 3.67
C GLN A 60 0.40 -6.39 4.03
N ALA A 61 1.50 -6.63 3.31
CA ALA A 61 2.42 -7.73 3.62
C ALA A 61 3.12 -7.55 4.97
N ALA A 62 3.56 -6.33 5.30
CA ALA A 62 4.18 -6.06 6.60
C ALA A 62 3.19 -6.21 7.75
N ALA A 63 1.95 -5.72 7.59
CA ALA A 63 0.89 -5.95 8.56
C ALA A 63 0.58 -7.45 8.73
N ALA A 64 0.54 -8.22 7.63
CA ALA A 64 0.31 -9.66 7.67
C ALA A 64 1.36 -10.41 8.51
N LEU A 65 2.64 -10.04 8.38
CA LEU A 65 3.72 -10.62 9.19
C LEU A 65 3.50 -10.38 10.69
N VAL A 66 3.03 -9.19 11.09
CA VAL A 66 2.74 -8.89 12.49
C VAL A 66 1.64 -9.80 13.04
N PHE A 67 0.56 -10.02 12.28
CA PHE A 67 -0.51 -10.93 12.69
C PHE A 67 -0.03 -12.38 12.76
N LEU A 68 0.73 -12.83 11.76
CA LEU A 68 1.25 -14.20 11.73
C LEU A 68 2.18 -14.50 12.92
N LEU A 69 3.06 -13.56 13.28
CA LEU A 69 3.97 -13.67 14.41
C LEU A 69 3.27 -13.52 15.78
N LYS A 70 1.99 -13.16 15.79
CA LYS A 70 1.11 -13.12 16.96
C LYS A 70 0.16 -14.32 17.03
N ASP A 71 0.43 -15.37 16.25
CA ASP A 71 -0.42 -16.55 16.12
C ASP A 71 -1.86 -16.23 15.68
N GLN A 72 -2.01 -15.24 14.78
CA GLN A 72 -3.28 -14.84 14.15
C GLN A 72 -3.24 -15.11 12.63
N PRO A 73 -3.28 -16.39 12.21
CA PRO A 73 -3.07 -16.77 10.82
C PRO A 73 -4.23 -16.36 9.90
N GLU A 74 -5.47 -16.29 10.40
CA GLU A 74 -6.63 -15.88 9.62
C GLU A 74 -6.52 -14.40 9.19
N GLU A 75 -6.17 -13.51 10.13
CA GLU A 75 -5.92 -12.09 9.88
C GLU A 75 -4.71 -11.91 8.96
N ALA A 76 -3.64 -12.68 9.17
CA ALA A 76 -2.47 -12.65 8.32
C ALA A 76 -2.82 -13.04 6.87
N LEU A 77 -3.58 -14.13 6.69
CA LEU A 77 -3.97 -14.63 5.37
C LEU A 77 -4.84 -13.61 4.62
N ALA A 78 -5.81 -12.98 5.29
CA ALA A 78 -6.63 -11.94 4.69
C ALA A 78 -5.76 -10.78 4.14
N ARG A 79 -4.72 -10.39 4.87
CA ARG A 79 -3.80 -9.33 4.47
C ARG A 79 -2.83 -9.75 3.38
N PHE A 80 -2.32 -10.98 3.40
CA PHE A 80 -1.53 -11.51 2.29
C PHE A 80 -2.33 -11.56 0.98
N ARG A 81 -3.60 -11.94 1.04
CA ARG A 81 -4.49 -11.89 -0.13
C ARG A 81 -4.68 -10.47 -0.65
N GLN A 82 -4.84 -9.49 0.23
CA GLN A 82 -4.86 -8.07 -0.17
C GLN A 82 -3.55 -7.65 -0.82
N ALA A 83 -2.40 -8.01 -0.24
CA ALA A 83 -1.09 -7.71 -0.81
C ALA A 83 -0.92 -8.32 -2.21
N ALA A 84 -1.28 -9.59 -2.38
CA ALA A 84 -1.28 -10.26 -3.68
C ALA A 84 -2.22 -9.56 -4.67
N GLY A 85 -3.43 -9.21 -4.23
CA GLY A 85 -4.42 -8.53 -5.05
C GLY A 85 -3.97 -7.16 -5.59
N TRP A 86 -3.15 -6.44 -4.82
CA TRP A 86 -2.52 -5.21 -5.30
C TRP A 86 -1.45 -5.48 -6.37
N LEU A 87 -0.69 -6.56 -6.26
CA LEU A 87 0.37 -6.92 -7.21
C LEU A 87 -0.20 -7.50 -8.52
N ASP A 88 -1.21 -8.37 -8.43
CA ASP A 88 -1.87 -8.99 -9.59
C ASP A 88 -2.96 -8.11 -10.23
N ARG A 89 -3.25 -6.96 -9.60
CA ARG A 89 -4.24 -5.95 -10.05
C ARG A 89 -5.70 -6.38 -9.92
N SER A 90 -6.01 -7.42 -9.16
CA SER A 90 -7.38 -7.81 -8.82
C SER A 90 -8.04 -6.87 -7.80
N VAL A 91 -7.24 -6.08 -7.05
CA VAL A 91 -7.71 -5.05 -6.12
C VAL A 91 -7.41 -3.65 -6.66
N SER A 92 -8.35 -2.72 -6.44
CA SER A 92 -8.21 -1.30 -6.75
C SER A 92 -8.52 -0.44 -5.53
N ALA A 93 -7.97 0.78 -5.50
CA ALA A 93 -8.24 1.71 -4.43
C ALA A 93 -9.73 2.08 -4.41
N PRO A 94 -10.37 2.16 -3.23
CA PRO A 94 -11.72 2.68 -3.15
C PRO A 94 -11.78 4.12 -3.70
N PRO A 95 -12.88 4.52 -4.35
CA PRO A 95 -13.06 5.89 -4.81
C PRO A 95 -12.99 6.86 -3.63
N CYS A 96 -12.56 8.11 -3.87
CA CYS A 96 -12.60 9.14 -2.82
C CYS A 96 -14.05 9.36 -2.37
N PRO A 97 -14.33 9.44 -1.07
CA PRO A 97 -15.68 9.73 -0.57
C PRO A 97 -16.20 11.10 -1.02
N THR A 98 -15.29 12.05 -1.31
CA THR A 98 -15.60 13.41 -1.78
C THR A 98 -15.81 13.54 -3.29
N HIS A 99 -15.60 12.47 -4.08
CA HIS A 99 -15.87 12.45 -5.52
C HIS A 99 -16.82 11.29 -5.83
N GLY A 100 -18.07 11.41 -5.38
CA GLY A 100 -19.13 10.43 -5.62
C GLY A 100 -20.52 11.01 -5.95
N HIS A 101 -20.71 12.33 -5.86
CA HIS A 101 -21.95 12.98 -6.27
C HIS A 101 -21.69 13.95 -7.41
N ARG A 102 -21.85 13.47 -8.65
CA ARG A 102 -22.29 14.36 -9.71
C ARG A 102 -23.74 14.68 -9.35
N PRO A 103 -24.11 15.91 -8.92
CA PRO A 103 -25.52 16.25 -8.85
C PRO A 103 -26.06 16.03 -10.26
N ALA A 104 -27.15 15.26 -10.36
CA ALA A 104 -27.84 15.02 -11.61
C ALA A 104 -27.95 16.35 -12.35
N SER A 105 -27.44 16.37 -13.58
CA SER A 105 -27.60 17.46 -14.52
C SER A 105 -29.03 17.95 -14.47
N TYR A 106 -29.18 19.24 -14.16
CA TYR A 106 -30.41 20.00 -14.26
C TYR A 106 -31.19 19.59 -15.53
N PRO A 107 -32.49 19.25 -15.45
CA PRO A 107 -33.25 18.93 -16.65
C PRO A 107 -33.27 20.16 -17.57
N PRO A 108 -33.19 19.99 -18.91
CA PRO A 108 -33.35 21.13 -19.81
C PRO A 108 -34.74 21.73 -19.59
N SER A 109 -34.77 23.03 -19.26
CA SER A 109 -35.99 23.82 -19.15
C SER A 109 -36.81 23.64 -20.43
N SER A 110 -37.90 22.88 -20.32
CA SER A 110 -38.94 22.85 -21.34
C SER A 110 -39.77 24.10 -21.10
N ASP A 111 -39.57 25.13 -21.91
CA ASP A 111 -40.58 26.15 -22.18
C ASP A 111 -40.38 26.63 -23.61
N SER A 112 -41.03 25.90 -24.52
CA SER A 112 -41.45 26.36 -25.84
C SER A 112 -42.90 26.84 -25.73
N GLU A 113 -43.17 27.99 -26.36
CA GLU A 113 -44.48 28.48 -26.83
C GLU A 113 -45.58 28.77 -25.78
N VAL A 114 -45.95 30.04 -25.62
CA VAL A 114 -47.06 30.68 -26.39
C VAL A 114 -46.83 32.19 -26.51
#